data_AF-A0A7C6UBK8-F1
#
_entry.id   AF-A0A7C6UBK8-F1
#
_cell.length_a   1.000
_cell.length_b   1.000
_cell.length_c   1.000
_cell.angle_alpha   90.00
_cell.angle_beta   90.00
_cell.angle_gamma   90.00
#
_symmetry.space_group_name_H-M   'P 1'
#
loop_
_entity.id
_entity.type
_entity.pdbx_description
1 polymer ?
#
loop_
_entity_poly.entity_id
_entity_poly.type
_entity_poly.pdbx_seq_one_letter_code
_entity_poly.pdbx_strand_id
1 'polypeptide(L)'
;AQGGKVNLRALFKKLGERGISSVLVEGGGRLNYSLLEQNLVDKLFLFIAPVICGGKGAPTVFNGEGVAKIEDAWRVGQIELKKFNRDLLVIGYPEQKR
;
A
#
# COMPACT_ATOMS: atom_id res chain seq x y z
N ALA A 1 10.72 20.02 -0.36
CA ALA A 1 9.66 19.46 0.51
C ALA A 1 8.79 20.62 0.96
N GLN A 2 7.48 20.60 0.70
CA GLN A 2 6.56 21.54 1.36
C GLN A 2 6.03 20.84 2.62
N GLY A 3 6.14 21.51 3.78
CA GLY A 3 5.57 21.01 5.04
C GLY A 3 6.29 19.83 5.72
N GLY A 4 7.61 19.68 5.56
CA GLY A 4 8.40 18.66 6.28
C GLY A 4 8.20 17.20 5.83
N LYS A 5 7.40 16.96 4.79
CA LYS A 5 7.17 15.63 4.21
C LYS A 5 8.02 15.40 2.95
N VAL A 6 8.38 14.14 2.70
CA VAL A 6 9.04 13.72 1.46
C VAL A 6 8.05 13.81 0.30
N ASN A 7 8.48 14.40 -0.82
CA ASN A 7 7.73 14.33 -2.07
C ASN A 7 8.00 12.97 -2.74
N LEU A 8 7.03 12.07 -2.69
CA LEU A 8 7.17 10.68 -3.15
C LEU A 8 7.43 10.59 -4.65
N ARG A 9 6.76 11.41 -5.47
CA ARG A 9 7.03 11.45 -6.93
C ARG A 9 8.46 11.87 -7.24
N ALA A 10 8.95 12.91 -6.58
CA ALA A 10 10.33 13.37 -6.74
C ALA A 10 11.34 12.34 -6.22
N LEU A 11 11.01 11.61 -5.15
CA LEU A 11 11.82 10.50 -4.63
C LEU A 11 11.95 9.40 -5.68
N PHE A 12 10.83 8.87 -6.20
CA PHE A 12 10.90 7.79 -7.20
C PHE A 12 11.57 8.22 -8.50
N LYS A 13 11.38 9.48 -8.93
CA LYS A 13 12.12 10.03 -10.07
C LYS A 13 13.64 9.97 -9.83
N LYS A 14 14.12 10.41 -8.66
CA LYS A 14 15.54 10.36 -8.30
C LYS A 14 16.07 8.94 -8.17
N LEU A 15 15.25 7.99 -7.71
CA LEU A 15 15.64 6.58 -7.67
C LEU A 15 15.80 6.02 -9.10
N GLY A 16 14.88 6.35 -10.00
CA GLY A 16 14.99 6.00 -11.42
C GLY A 16 16.22 6.60 -12.10
N GLU A 17 16.54 7.87 -11.82
CA GLU A 17 17.79 8.53 -12.29
C GLU A 17 19.07 7.83 -11.80
N ARG A 18 18.99 7.06 -10.70
CA ARG A 18 20.08 6.24 -10.16
C ARG A 18 20.08 4.79 -10.68
N GLY A 19 19.22 4.48 -11.65
CA GLY A 19 19.10 3.13 -12.21
C GLY A 19 18.32 2.13 -11.35
N ILE A 20 17.60 2.61 -10.32
CA ILE A 20 16.75 1.74 -9.49
C ILE A 20 15.41 1.55 -10.19
N SER A 21 15.17 0.35 -10.71
CA SER A 21 13.98 0.01 -11.50
C SER A 21 12.82 -0.55 -10.66
N SER A 22 13.09 -1.03 -9.45
CA SER A 22 12.07 -1.55 -8.54
C SER A 22 12.39 -1.18 -7.09
N VAL A 23 11.33 -0.97 -6.30
CA VAL A 23 11.43 -0.64 -4.88
C VAL A 23 10.44 -1.49 -4.12
N LEU A 24 10.93 -2.23 -3.13
CA LEU A 24 10.09 -2.86 -2.12
C LEU A 24 9.85 -1.84 -1.00
N VAL A 25 8.58 -1.50 -0.75
CA VAL A 25 8.21 -0.59 0.33
C VAL A 25 7.63 -1.38 1.49
N GLU A 26 8.35 -1.39 2.60
CA GLU A 26 7.89 -1.93 3.88
C GLU A 26 7.82 -0.77 4.87
N GLY A 27 6.60 -0.44 5.31
CA GLY A 27 6.37 0.72 6.17
C GLY A 27 5.00 0.70 6.83
N GLY A 28 4.71 1.76 7.60
CA GLY A 28 3.43 1.90 8.28
C GLY A 28 2.29 2.35 7.36
N GLY A 29 1.06 2.20 7.82
CA GLY A 29 -0.14 2.46 7.02
C GLY A 29 -0.24 3.87 6.41
N ARG A 30 0.40 4.88 7.02
CA ARG A 30 0.45 6.24 6.47
C ARG A 30 1.25 6.33 5.17
N LEU A 31 2.39 5.66 5.09
CA LEU A 31 3.20 5.61 3.88
C LEU A 31 2.47 4.81 2.80
N ASN A 32 1.93 3.65 3.15
CA ASN A 32 1.17 2.79 2.25
C ASN A 32 0.00 3.55 1.61
N TYR A 33 -0.79 4.27 2.41
CA TYR A 33 -1.89 5.09 1.92
C TYR A 33 -1.39 6.23 1.01
N SER A 34 -0.33 6.94 1.41
CA SER A 34 0.21 8.06 0.62
C SER A 34 0.71 7.63 -0.77
N LEU A 35 1.24 6.40 -0.88
CA LEU A 35 1.63 5.81 -2.16
C LEU A 35 0.40 5.44 -3.01
N LEU A 36 -0.59 4.79 -2.38
CA LEU A 36 -1.81 4.36 -3.05
C LEU A 36 -2.61 5.55 -3.59
N GLU A 37 -2.77 6.60 -2.78
CA GLU A 37 -3.46 7.84 -3.13
C GLU A 37 -2.79 8.58 -4.30
N GLN A 38 -1.47 8.49 -4.41
CA GLN A 38 -0.71 9.10 -5.50
C GLN A 38 -0.57 8.19 -6.72
N ASN A 39 -1.22 7.02 -6.75
CA ASN A 39 -1.06 6.01 -7.80
C ASN A 39 0.41 5.63 -8.04
N LEU A 40 1.16 5.40 -6.96
CA LEU A 40 2.58 5.02 -6.96
C LEU A 40 2.79 3.56 -6.54
N VAL A 41 1.73 2.76 -6.50
CA VAL A 41 1.77 1.34 -6.15
C VAL A 41 1.43 0.52 -7.37
N ASP A 42 2.37 -0.31 -7.82
CA ASP A 42 2.14 -1.24 -8.93
C ASP A 42 1.64 -2.59 -8.43
N LYS A 43 2.17 -3.08 -7.29
CA LYS A 43 1.88 -4.42 -6.76
C LYS A 43 1.79 -4.41 -5.24
N LEU A 44 0.85 -5.19 -4.72
CA LEU A 44 0.59 -5.37 -3.29
C LEU A 44 1.00 -6.76 -2.84
N PHE A 45 1.56 -6.83 -1.63
CA PHE A 45 1.83 -8.04 -0.86
C PHE A 45 1.24 -7.85 0.53
N LEU A 46 0.08 -8.45 0.80
CA LEU A 46 -0.65 -8.29 2.06
C LEU A 46 -0.55 -9.59 2.87
N PHE A 47 0.19 -9.54 3.97
CA PHE A 47 0.29 -10.66 4.91
C PHE A 47 -0.82 -10.58 5.96
N ILE A 48 -1.49 -11.70 6.19
CA ILE A 48 -2.58 -11.86 7.17
C ILE A 48 -2.21 -13.03 8.09
N ALA A 49 -1.91 -12.71 9.34
CA ALA A 49 -1.68 -13.69 10.40
C ALA A 49 -3.01 -14.05 11.10
N PRO A 50 -3.13 -15.25 11.69
CA PRO A 50 -4.30 -15.66 12.46
C PRO A 50 -4.29 -15.06 13.88
N VAL A 51 -4.13 -13.73 13.97
CA VAL A 51 -4.02 -12.97 15.22
C VAL A 51 -5.08 -11.87 15.23
N ILE A 52 -5.82 -11.78 16.34
CA ILE A 52 -6.88 -10.79 16.53
C ILE A 52 -6.40 -9.78 17.55
N CYS A 53 -6.03 -8.58 17.10
CA CYS A 53 -5.57 -7.51 17.99
C CYS A 53 -6.72 -6.63 18.54
N GLY A 54 -7.78 -6.41 17.74
CA GLY A 54 -8.86 -5.47 18.08
C GLY A 54 -8.38 -4.02 18.29
N GLY A 55 -9.26 -3.16 18.83
CA GLY A 55 -8.93 -1.78 19.24
C GLY A 55 -9.37 -0.70 18.25
N LYS A 56 -10.16 0.27 18.73
CA LYS A 56 -10.70 1.38 17.92
C LYS A 56 -9.60 2.26 17.28
N GLY A 57 -8.46 2.41 17.95
CA GLY A 57 -7.32 3.19 17.48
C GLY A 57 -6.17 2.34 16.96
N ALA A 58 -6.37 1.03 16.75
CA ALA A 58 -5.32 0.16 16.26
C ALA A 58 -4.86 0.59 14.86
N PRO A 59 -3.55 0.57 14.56
CA PRO A 59 -3.06 0.90 13.23
C PRO A 59 -3.63 -0.04 12.17
N THR A 60 -4.03 0.53 11.03
CA THR A 60 -4.45 -0.21 9.84
C THR A 60 -3.30 -0.30 8.83
N VAL A 61 -3.39 -1.26 7.91
CA VAL A 61 -2.41 -1.44 6.81
C VAL A 61 -2.37 -0.26 5.83
N PHE A 62 -3.47 0.47 5.70
CA PHE A 62 -3.58 1.73 4.98
C PHE A 62 -4.27 2.76 5.90
N ASN A 63 -3.57 3.83 6.25
CA ASN A 63 -4.02 4.84 7.20
C ASN A 63 -3.95 6.23 6.56
N GLY A 64 -5.11 6.80 6.25
CA GLY A 64 -5.27 8.11 5.62
C GLY A 64 -6.74 8.51 5.56
N GLU A 65 -7.10 9.44 4.67
CA GLU A 65 -8.48 9.95 4.56
C GLU A 65 -9.47 8.85 4.17
N GLY A 66 -9.04 7.87 3.38
CA GLY A 66 -9.87 6.75 2.98
C GLY A 66 -10.93 7.16 1.96
N VAL A 67 -12.04 6.41 1.94
CA VAL A 67 -13.16 6.66 1.04
C VAL A 67 -14.48 6.57 1.81
N ALA A 68 -15.44 7.41 1.45
CA ALA A 68 -16.76 7.43 2.08
C ALA A 68 -17.68 6.32 1.55
N LYS A 69 -17.52 5.94 0.28
CA LYS A 69 -18.33 4.93 -0.40
C LYS A 69 -17.46 3.80 -0.94
N ILE A 70 -18.04 2.60 -0.99
CA ILE A 70 -17.35 1.40 -1.51
C ILE A 70 -17.05 1.48 -3.01
N GLU A 71 -17.86 2.24 -3.77
CA GLU A 71 -17.65 2.47 -5.20
C GLU A 71 -16.37 3.25 -5.48
N ASP A 72 -15.94 4.10 -4.55
CA ASP A 72 -14.72 4.91 -4.65
C ASP A 72 -13.46 4.17 -4.18
N ALA A 73 -13.60 2.95 -3.65
CA ALA A 73 -12.50 2.18 -3.08
C ALA A 73 -11.59 1.61 -4.16
N TRP A 74 -10.29 1.54 -3.87
CA TRP A 74 -9.36 0.77 -4.69
C TRP A 74 -9.72 -0.71 -4.63
N ARG A 75 -9.82 -1.33 -5.80
CA ARG A 75 -9.94 -2.78 -5.94
C ARG A 75 -8.57 -3.38 -6.15
N VAL A 76 -8.41 -4.66 -5.82
CA VAL A 76 -7.19 -5.40 -6.10
C VAL A 76 -7.55 -6.50 -7.09
N GLY A 77 -6.97 -6.42 -8.27
CA GLY A 77 -7.13 -7.39 -9.34
C GLY A 77 -5.96 -8.36 -9.42
N GLN A 78 -6.10 -9.37 -10.28
CA GLN A 78 -5.06 -10.39 -10.54
C GLN A 78 -4.51 -11.02 -9.25
N ILE A 79 -5.43 -11.49 -8.41
CA ILE A 79 -5.10 -11.98 -7.07
C ILE A 79 -4.44 -13.36 -7.14
N GLU A 80 -3.31 -13.50 -6.46
CA GLU A 80 -2.66 -14.76 -6.12
C GLU A 80 -2.66 -14.92 -4.59
N LEU A 81 -3.03 -16.11 -4.12
CA LEU A 81 -3.02 -16.45 -2.69
C LEU A 81 -1.93 -17.47 -2.40
N LYS A 82 -1.10 -17.20 -1.39
CA LYS A 82 -0.12 -18.15 -0.86
C LYS A 82 -0.35 -18.37 0.62
N LYS A 83 -0.14 -19.60 1.08
CA LYS A 83 -0.15 -19.94 2.50
C LYS A 83 1.29 -20.15 2.96
N PHE A 84 1.67 -19.48 4.05
CA PHE A 84 2.95 -19.64 4.72
C PHE A 84 2.69 -20.06 6.16
N ASN A 85 2.85 -21.35 6.46
CA ASN A 85 2.49 -21.94 7.75
C ASN A 85 1.02 -21.64 8.12
N ARG A 86 0.79 -20.72 9.06
CA ARG A 86 -0.55 -20.31 9.50
C ARG A 86 -0.99 -18.97 8.89
N ASP A 87 -0.10 -18.30 8.17
CA ASP A 87 -0.34 -16.99 7.60
C ASP A 87 -0.75 -17.11 6.13
N LEU A 88 -1.50 -16.12 5.67
CA LEU A 88 -1.89 -15.96 4.27
C LEU A 88 -1.18 -14.75 3.68
N LEU A 89 -0.71 -14.89 2.45
CA LEU A 89 -0.23 -13.80 1.63
C LEU A 89 -1.18 -13.61 0.46
N VAL A 90 -1.76 -12.41 0.37
CA VAL A 90 -2.51 -11.94 -0.80
C VAL A 90 -1.58 -11.10 -1.64
N ILE A 91 -1.36 -11.51 -2.89
CA ILE A 91 -0.59 -10.77 -3.89
C ILE A 91 -1.58 -10.26 -4.93
N GLY A 92 -1.45 -9.02 -5.36
CA GLY A 92 -2.31 -8.49 -6.41
C GLY A 92 -1.90 -7.10 -6.87
N TYR A 93 -2.69 -6.53 -7.79
CA TYR A 93 -2.41 -5.25 -8.44
C TYR A 93 -3.58 -4.30 -8.17
N PRO A 94 -3.35 -3.07 -7.70
CA PRO A 94 -4.44 -2.12 -7.50
C PRO A 94 -5.07 -1.75 -8.85
N GLU A 95 -6.39 -1.82 -8.93
CA GLU A 95 -7.17 -1.31 -10.05
C GLU A 95 -7.38 0.19 -9.82
N GLN A 96 -7.12 1.00 -10.84
CA GLN A 96 -7.31 2.44 -10.74
C GLN A 96 -8.77 2.77 -10.44
N LYS A 97 -8.98 3.80 -9.61
CA LYS A 97 -10.30 4.41 -9.44
C LYS A 97 -10.82 4.81 -10.84
N ARG A 98 -12.04 4.38 -11.15
CA ARG A 98 -12.78 4.97 -12.27
C ARG A 98 -13.15 6.41 -11.94
#